data_AF-A0A8J7WR91-F1
#
_entry.id   AF-A0A8J7WR91-F1
#
_cell.length_a   1.000
_cell.length_b   1.000
_cell.length_c   1.000
_cell.angle_alpha   90.00
_cell.angle_beta   90.00
_cell.angle_gamma   90.00
#
_symmetry.space_group_name_H-M   'P 1'
#
loop_
_entity.id
_entity.type
_entity.pdbx_description
1 polymer ?
#
loop_
_entity_poly.entity_id
_entity_poly.type
_entity_poly.pdbx_seq_one_letter_code
_entity_poly.pdbx_strand_id
1 'polypeptide(L)'
;MTSQPRTGPGCGRMARAAVGAIAALGFAVAAPGVSRAAVMSTLFVSPSGSGTACSSSVPCSLAQAQSSVRALDGNMSGDIVVQLAGGVYRLSAPLVLGAADSGGNGHSVIWQAAPGAAPVLSGGQQISGWSLHDAANNIYAAAVPPGADSRQLYIDGAAAPRAAIAINRSDVQFTATGMNIVNSALNYLATLPQQNRIEIESQNSFTDRYAPLQSISGTTITMAQPAWNNNNWGYDTLAKPFAGGALQLENSYAFLKNAGQWYLDPQAGQLYYKVPSGWNPSSHDVELPRLTSLLEISGSYAAPAHDIAFQGIAFQHTTWLAPGSNIGYADQQSGTFLAQSYSTEPSNFLTSCQSGCQGFEATRNTWHQAPAAVQVSAAANISFTGDTFTHLGQVALGIGNDNDAVASGVGLGASGITVTAGTFSDDAGAGIVVGGVQPDAHHPSNTAMTNQNITLTDNLVNGVAEDYKDMAGILSTYVTHAVIDHNEVENLP
;
A
#
# COMPACT_ATOMS: atom_id res chain seq x y z
N MET A 1 -15.69 -38.46 -56.79
CA MET A 1 -16.31 -39.78 -57.03
C MET A 1 -16.98 -40.18 -55.72
N THR A 2 -18.27 -39.85 -55.58
CA THR A 2 -19.44 -40.75 -55.76
C THR A 2 -19.60 -41.70 -54.57
N SER A 3 -20.75 -41.88 -53.91
CA SER A 3 -22.12 -41.37 -54.06
C SER A 3 -22.96 -42.02 -52.94
N GLN A 4 -23.98 -41.30 -52.44
CA GLN A 4 -25.13 -41.81 -51.65
C GLN A 4 -25.97 -42.87 -52.46
N PRO A 5 -27.21 -43.35 -52.09
CA PRO A 5 -28.17 -42.98 -51.00
C PRO A 5 -29.03 -44.13 -50.42
N ARG A 6 -29.97 -43.79 -49.50
CA ARG A 6 -31.41 -44.20 -49.46
C ARG A 6 -32.13 -43.50 -48.28
N THR A 7 -32.92 -42.44 -48.52
CA THR A 7 -34.37 -42.37 -48.82
C THR A 7 -35.28 -42.37 -47.58
N GLY A 8 -35.99 -41.26 -47.36
CA GLY A 8 -37.09 -41.11 -46.40
C GLY A 8 -38.40 -41.79 -46.82
N PRO A 9 -39.53 -41.54 -46.13
CA PRO A 9 -40.36 -40.39 -46.50
C PRO A 9 -40.98 -39.63 -45.32
N GLY A 10 -41.32 -38.37 -45.56
CA GLY A 10 -41.95 -37.48 -44.60
C GLY A 10 -43.47 -37.63 -44.50
N CYS A 11 -44.06 -36.95 -43.51
CA CYS A 11 -45.43 -36.45 -43.58
C CYS A 11 -45.57 -35.29 -42.59
N GLY A 12 -45.99 -34.13 -43.09
CA GLY A 12 -46.07 -32.90 -42.32
C GLY A 12 -47.23 -32.87 -41.32
N ARG A 13 -47.14 -31.96 -40.34
CA ARG A 13 -48.31 -31.38 -39.66
C ARG A 13 -47.93 -30.10 -38.90
N MET A 14 -48.53 -29.02 -39.37
CA MET A 14 -49.04 -27.84 -38.65
C MET A 14 -48.31 -27.38 -37.38
N ALA A 15 -47.66 -26.23 -37.50
CA ALA A 15 -47.36 -25.35 -36.39
C ALA A 15 -48.66 -24.88 -35.70
N ARG A 16 -48.78 -25.17 -34.41
CA ARG A 16 -49.61 -24.41 -33.47
C ARG A 16 -48.69 -23.93 -32.35
N ALA A 17 -48.31 -22.66 -32.40
CA ALA A 17 -47.65 -21.99 -31.29
C ALA A 17 -48.68 -21.83 -30.15
N ALA A 18 -48.50 -22.57 -29.07
CA ALA A 18 -49.14 -22.29 -27.80
C ALA A 18 -48.23 -21.34 -27.03
N VAL A 19 -48.64 -20.08 -26.93
CA VAL A 19 -48.03 -19.09 -26.03
C VAL A 19 -48.50 -19.43 -24.61
N GLY A 20 -47.66 -20.15 -23.87
CA GLY A 20 -47.82 -20.35 -22.43
C GLY A 20 -47.23 -19.14 -21.69
N ALA A 21 -48.07 -18.35 -21.04
CA ALA A 21 -47.62 -17.28 -20.15
C ALA A 21 -46.97 -17.90 -18.91
N ILE A 22 -45.63 -17.80 -18.82
CA ILE A 22 -44.90 -18.05 -17.58
C ILE A 22 -45.04 -16.80 -16.72
N ALA A 23 -45.87 -16.87 -15.69
CA ALA A 23 -45.91 -15.86 -14.64
C ALA A 23 -44.61 -15.95 -13.84
N ALA A 24 -43.66 -15.08 -14.14
CA ALA A 24 -42.48 -14.87 -13.31
C ALA A 24 -42.94 -14.20 -12.00
N LEU A 25 -43.08 -14.99 -10.94
CA LEU A 25 -43.15 -14.49 -9.57
C LEU A 25 -41.78 -13.92 -9.22
N GLY A 26 -41.60 -12.62 -9.47
CA GLY A 26 -40.45 -11.86 -8.99
C GLY A 26 -40.51 -11.78 -7.47
N PHE A 27 -39.72 -12.60 -6.78
CA PHE A 27 -39.39 -12.34 -5.39
C PHE A 27 -38.41 -11.17 -5.36
N ALA A 28 -38.93 -9.97 -5.11
CA ALA A 28 -38.11 -8.85 -4.69
C ALA A 28 -37.54 -9.19 -3.31
N VAL A 29 -36.28 -9.58 -3.26
CA VAL A 29 -35.51 -9.60 -2.01
C VAL A 29 -35.31 -8.14 -1.65
N ALA A 30 -36.17 -7.60 -0.78
CA ALA A 30 -35.92 -6.32 -0.17
C ALA A 30 -34.67 -6.48 0.71
N ALA A 31 -33.55 -5.88 0.29
CA ALA A 31 -32.41 -5.71 1.17
C ALA A 31 -32.91 -5.02 2.47
N PRO A 32 -32.50 -5.47 3.66
CA PRO A 32 -32.87 -4.77 4.88
C PRO A 32 -32.39 -3.32 4.74
N GLY A 33 -33.34 -2.39 4.75
CA GLY A 33 -33.02 -0.98 4.71
C GLY A 33 -32.22 -0.64 5.95
N VAL A 34 -30.94 -0.31 5.79
CA VAL A 34 -30.15 0.29 6.85
C VAL A 34 -30.89 1.56 7.27
N SER A 35 -31.48 1.55 8.47
CA SER A 35 -32.13 2.72 9.03
C SER A 35 -31.05 3.78 9.27
N ARG A 36 -30.83 4.65 8.28
CA ARG A 36 -29.95 5.81 8.46
C ARG A 36 -30.59 6.73 9.49
N ALA A 37 -29.79 7.20 10.45
CA ALA A 37 -30.26 8.26 11.31
C ALA A 37 -30.60 9.50 10.47
N ALA A 38 -31.44 10.38 11.00
CA ALA A 38 -31.70 11.65 10.33
C ALA A 38 -30.38 12.40 10.15
N VAL A 39 -30.17 13.08 9.02
CA VAL A 39 -28.97 13.92 8.82
C VAL A 39 -29.21 15.26 9.48
N MET A 40 -28.35 15.66 10.43
CA MET A 40 -28.47 16.97 11.08
C MET A 40 -27.76 18.08 10.29
N SER A 41 -26.69 17.75 9.58
CA SER A 41 -25.87 18.71 8.84
C SER A 41 -25.15 18.04 7.67
N THR A 42 -24.99 18.78 6.58
CA THR A 42 -24.15 18.38 5.43
C THR A 42 -23.12 19.47 5.16
N LEU A 43 -21.85 19.10 5.25
CA LEU A 43 -20.68 19.94 4.96
C LEU A 43 -20.16 19.57 3.57
N PHE A 44 -20.12 20.54 2.66
CA PHE A 44 -19.67 20.34 1.29
C PHE A 44 -18.19 20.70 1.14
N VAL A 45 -17.44 19.78 0.54
CA VAL A 45 -15.97 19.88 0.42
C VAL A 45 -15.57 19.74 -1.05
N SER A 46 -14.60 20.52 -1.51
CA SER A 46 -14.01 20.37 -2.86
C SER A 46 -12.50 20.53 -2.83
N PRO A 47 -11.75 20.04 -3.84
CA PRO A 47 -10.28 20.16 -3.86
C PRO A 47 -9.78 21.60 -3.77
N SER A 48 -10.50 22.55 -4.37
CA SER A 48 -10.21 23.99 -4.34
C SER A 48 -11.09 24.76 -3.35
N GLY A 49 -11.75 24.07 -2.42
CA GLY A 49 -12.71 24.66 -1.50
C GLY A 49 -12.05 25.63 -0.52
N SER A 50 -12.66 26.79 -0.32
CA SER A 50 -12.15 27.86 0.53
C SER A 50 -13.23 28.48 1.43
N GLY A 51 -14.48 28.01 1.32
CA GLY A 51 -15.57 28.47 2.18
C GLY A 51 -15.34 28.06 3.63
N THR A 52 -15.73 28.91 4.58
CA THR A 52 -15.64 28.58 6.02
C THR A 52 -16.88 27.87 6.54
N ALA A 53 -18.03 28.09 5.90
CA ALA A 53 -19.32 27.49 6.26
C ALA A 53 -19.57 26.12 5.59
N CYS A 54 -18.66 25.66 4.72
CA CYS A 54 -18.80 24.41 3.97
C CYS A 54 -20.16 24.26 3.26
N SER A 55 -20.69 25.32 2.63
CA SER A 55 -21.99 25.26 1.95
C SER A 55 -21.86 24.68 0.55
N SER A 56 -22.97 24.18 -0.02
CA SER A 56 -22.97 23.65 -1.38
C SER A 56 -22.58 24.69 -2.44
N SER A 57 -22.88 25.97 -2.21
CA SER A 57 -22.51 27.07 -3.10
C SER A 57 -21.06 27.53 -2.95
N VAL A 58 -20.47 27.35 -1.76
CA VAL A 58 -19.07 27.70 -1.47
C VAL A 58 -18.45 26.58 -0.61
N PRO A 59 -18.05 25.45 -1.23
CA PRO A 59 -17.47 24.33 -0.53
C PRO A 59 -16.17 24.70 0.20
N CYS A 60 -15.86 23.95 1.25
CA CYS A 60 -14.66 24.15 2.06
C CYS A 60 -13.56 23.13 1.74
N SER A 61 -12.40 23.25 2.41
CA SER A 61 -11.32 22.27 2.37
C SER A 61 -11.54 21.13 3.36
N LEU A 62 -10.79 20.03 3.25
CA LEU A 62 -10.85 18.91 4.20
C LEU A 62 -10.60 19.36 5.65
N ALA A 63 -9.57 20.19 5.86
CA ALA A 63 -9.21 20.71 7.19
C ALA A 63 -10.31 21.60 7.80
N GLN A 64 -10.98 22.40 6.96
CA GLN A 64 -12.11 23.22 7.41
C GLN A 64 -13.34 22.36 7.72
N ALA A 65 -13.60 21.32 6.91
CA ALA A 65 -14.69 20.38 7.16
C ALA A 65 -14.50 19.66 8.50
N GLN A 66 -13.30 19.15 8.76
CA GLN A 66 -12.93 18.56 10.05
C GLN A 66 -13.16 19.53 11.20
N SER A 67 -12.68 20.77 11.07
CA SER A 67 -12.88 21.80 12.10
C SER A 67 -14.38 22.08 12.34
N SER A 68 -15.20 21.97 11.30
CA SER A 68 -16.65 22.16 11.38
C SER A 68 -17.36 20.96 12.02
N VAL A 69 -16.90 19.74 11.77
CA VAL A 69 -17.37 18.53 12.47
C VAL A 69 -17.17 18.69 13.98
N ARG A 70 -15.96 19.04 14.41
CA ARG A 70 -15.61 19.25 15.84
C ARG A 70 -16.49 20.31 16.52
N ALA A 71 -16.93 21.31 15.78
CA ALA A 71 -17.82 22.36 16.30
C ALA A 71 -19.28 21.91 16.45
N LEU A 72 -19.70 20.87 15.72
CA LEU A 72 -21.08 20.37 15.69
C LEU A 72 -21.29 19.15 16.61
N ASP A 73 -20.25 18.33 16.81
CA ASP A 73 -20.34 17.00 17.43
C ASP A 73 -20.97 16.99 18.84
N GLY A 74 -20.62 17.97 19.69
CA GLY A 74 -21.10 18.01 21.09
C GLY A 74 -22.62 18.09 21.31
N ASN A 75 -23.43 18.25 20.25
CA ASN A 75 -24.89 18.25 20.30
C ASN A 75 -25.53 17.47 19.12
N MET A 76 -24.93 16.36 18.69
CA MET A 76 -25.50 15.59 17.57
C MET A 76 -26.93 15.13 17.85
N SER A 77 -27.82 15.41 16.89
CA SER A 77 -29.23 14.98 16.86
C SER A 77 -29.56 14.18 15.59
N GLY A 78 -28.51 13.90 14.82
CA GLY A 78 -28.52 13.24 13.53
C GLY A 78 -27.08 13.10 13.02
N ASP A 79 -26.88 12.37 11.94
CA ASP A 79 -25.55 12.19 11.35
C ASP A 79 -25.02 13.51 10.77
N ILE A 80 -23.71 13.68 10.85
CA ILE A 80 -23.00 14.75 10.14
C ILE A 80 -22.42 14.15 8.86
N VAL A 81 -22.83 14.66 7.71
CA VAL A 81 -22.33 14.21 6.41
C VAL A 81 -21.28 15.19 5.90
N VAL A 82 -20.06 14.73 5.65
CA VAL A 82 -19.03 15.45 4.92
C VAL A 82 -19.05 14.96 3.47
N GLN A 83 -19.63 15.75 2.58
CA GLN A 83 -19.86 15.39 1.18
C GLN A 83 -18.76 15.96 0.27
N LEU A 84 -17.97 15.08 -0.33
CA LEU A 84 -16.82 15.41 -1.17
C LEU A 84 -17.24 15.50 -2.65
N ALA A 85 -16.99 16.65 -3.28
CA ALA A 85 -17.07 16.79 -4.73
C ALA A 85 -15.96 15.97 -5.44
N GLY A 86 -16.15 15.70 -6.73
CA GLY A 86 -15.16 14.97 -7.51
C GLY A 86 -13.85 15.75 -7.69
N GLY A 87 -12.75 15.02 -7.81
CA GLY A 87 -11.41 15.56 -8.08
C GLY A 87 -10.35 15.10 -7.08
N VAL A 88 -9.11 15.53 -7.32
CA VAL A 88 -7.94 15.10 -6.54
C VAL A 88 -7.65 16.08 -5.41
N TYR A 89 -7.81 15.63 -4.19
CA TYR A 89 -7.44 16.28 -2.95
C TYR A 89 -5.98 15.96 -2.64
N ARG A 90 -5.06 16.81 -3.12
CA ARG A 90 -3.62 16.64 -2.87
C ARG A 90 -3.27 17.04 -1.45
N LEU A 91 -2.81 16.07 -0.68
CA LEU A 91 -2.49 16.21 0.74
C LEU A 91 -1.03 16.65 0.91
N SER A 92 -0.82 17.67 1.75
CA SER A 92 0.52 18.04 2.23
C SER A 92 0.89 17.32 3.53
N ALA A 93 -0.11 16.75 4.21
CA ALA A 93 -0.02 15.95 5.42
C ALA A 93 -1.26 15.04 5.51
N PRO A 94 -1.18 13.92 6.25
CA PRO A 94 -2.32 13.02 6.44
C PRO A 94 -3.53 13.72 7.07
N LEU A 95 -4.74 13.29 6.71
CA LEU A 95 -5.95 13.63 7.44
C LEU A 95 -6.00 12.81 8.73
N VAL A 96 -5.89 13.47 9.88
CA VAL A 96 -5.86 12.81 11.19
C VAL A 96 -7.20 12.99 11.90
N LEU A 97 -7.96 11.92 12.07
CA LEU A 97 -9.26 11.89 12.76
C LEU A 97 -9.12 11.20 14.12
N GLY A 98 -9.41 11.92 15.20
CA GLY A 98 -9.34 11.41 16.58
C GLY A 98 -10.70 11.40 17.28
N ALA A 99 -10.68 11.28 18.61
CA ALA A 99 -11.90 11.29 19.43
C ALA A 99 -12.77 12.54 19.23
N ALA A 100 -12.17 13.71 18.95
CA ALA A 100 -12.93 14.94 18.69
C ALA A 100 -13.63 14.96 17.32
N ASP A 101 -13.30 14.01 16.44
CA ASP A 101 -13.88 13.86 15.10
C ASP A 101 -14.91 12.71 15.05
N SER A 102 -15.20 12.12 16.21
CA SER A 102 -16.09 10.97 16.39
C SER A 102 -17.55 11.39 16.36
N GLY A 103 -18.45 10.42 16.18
CA GLY A 103 -19.87 10.66 16.32
C GLY A 103 -20.33 10.73 17.78
N GLY A 104 -21.34 11.55 18.06
CA GLY A 104 -21.97 11.71 19.37
C GLY A 104 -23.43 11.25 19.40
N ASN A 105 -23.95 10.99 20.61
CA ASN A 105 -25.38 10.70 20.86
C ASN A 105 -25.99 9.55 20.02
N GLY A 106 -25.18 8.57 19.61
CA GLY A 106 -25.63 7.43 18.79
C GLY A 106 -25.72 7.73 17.29
N HIS A 107 -25.08 8.81 16.83
CA HIS A 107 -24.97 9.21 15.43
C HIS A 107 -23.53 9.09 14.92
N SER A 108 -23.35 9.16 13.61
CA SER A 108 -22.04 9.02 12.97
C SER A 108 -21.60 10.26 12.21
N VAL A 109 -20.27 10.38 12.02
CA VAL A 109 -19.68 11.32 11.06
C VAL A 109 -19.33 10.56 9.78
N ILE A 110 -19.97 10.93 8.66
CA ILE A 110 -19.90 10.19 7.40
C ILE A 110 -19.16 11.03 6.36
N TRP A 111 -17.94 10.62 6.00
CA TRP A 111 -17.18 11.14 4.87
C TRP A 111 -17.57 10.38 3.62
N GLN A 112 -18.21 11.03 2.66
CA GLN A 112 -18.71 10.34 1.47
C GLN A 112 -18.50 11.13 0.18
N ALA A 113 -18.35 10.42 -0.92
CA ALA A 113 -18.48 11.01 -2.24
C ALA A 113 -19.87 11.65 -2.42
N ALA A 114 -19.91 12.78 -3.12
CA ALA A 114 -21.14 13.31 -3.68
C ALA A 114 -21.72 12.31 -4.70
N PRO A 115 -23.04 12.28 -4.92
CA PRO A 115 -23.63 11.37 -5.90
C PRO A 115 -22.99 11.49 -7.29
N GLY A 116 -22.42 10.38 -7.78
CA GLY A 116 -21.74 10.31 -9.08
C GLY A 116 -20.35 10.96 -9.13
N ALA A 117 -19.82 11.44 -8.00
CA ALA A 117 -18.46 11.97 -7.90
C ALA A 117 -17.44 10.86 -7.61
N ALA A 118 -16.19 11.12 -7.99
CA ALA A 118 -15.03 10.30 -7.66
C ALA A 118 -13.95 11.16 -6.97
N PRO A 119 -14.06 11.40 -5.64
CA PRO A 119 -13.03 12.09 -4.89
C PRO A 119 -11.81 11.18 -4.64
N VAL A 120 -10.62 11.72 -4.85
CA VAL A 120 -9.35 11.02 -4.59
C VAL A 120 -8.56 11.78 -3.54
N LEU A 121 -8.24 11.15 -2.41
CA LEU A 121 -7.24 11.64 -1.46
C LEU A 121 -5.88 11.14 -1.93
N SER A 122 -4.97 12.05 -2.26
CA SER A 122 -3.68 11.70 -2.83
C SER A 122 -2.50 12.30 -2.08
N GLY A 123 -1.51 11.46 -1.80
CA GLY A 123 -0.19 11.86 -1.27
C GLY A 123 0.82 12.17 -2.36
N GLY A 124 0.36 12.20 -3.62
CA GLY A 124 1.16 12.40 -4.82
C GLY A 124 1.39 13.86 -5.16
N GLN A 125 2.54 14.11 -5.77
CA GLN A 125 2.88 15.35 -6.45
C GLN A 125 2.85 15.11 -7.95
N GLN A 126 2.00 15.85 -8.67
CA GLN A 126 2.00 15.83 -10.12
C GLN A 126 3.28 16.49 -10.66
N ILE A 127 4.00 15.78 -11.53
CA ILE A 127 5.26 16.23 -12.12
C ILE A 127 5.04 16.71 -13.54
N SER A 128 5.48 17.93 -13.82
CA SER A 128 5.43 18.57 -15.13
C SER A 128 6.78 19.23 -15.46
N GLY A 129 6.89 19.91 -16.60
CA GLY A 129 8.12 20.63 -16.97
C GLY A 129 9.25 19.70 -17.45
N TRP A 130 8.89 18.53 -17.96
CA TRP A 130 9.81 17.56 -18.54
C TRP A 130 10.54 18.13 -19.75
N SER A 131 11.85 17.87 -19.82
CA SER A 131 12.72 18.27 -20.93
C SER A 131 13.67 17.15 -21.30
N LEU A 132 14.07 17.08 -22.58
CA LEU A 132 15.02 16.07 -23.04
C LEU A 132 16.38 16.30 -22.38
N HIS A 133 16.86 15.29 -21.63
CA HIS A 133 18.12 15.35 -20.89
C HIS A 133 19.22 14.58 -21.62
N ASP A 134 18.93 13.38 -22.10
CA ASP A 134 19.85 12.54 -22.88
C ASP A 134 19.16 12.04 -24.15
N ALA A 135 19.53 12.63 -25.29
CA ALA A 135 18.98 12.30 -26.60
C ALA A 135 19.38 10.91 -27.08
N ALA A 136 20.57 10.41 -26.72
CA ALA A 136 21.05 9.11 -27.17
C ALA A 136 20.30 7.96 -26.49
N ASN A 137 19.90 8.17 -25.23
CA ASN A 137 19.16 7.19 -24.46
C ASN A 137 17.65 7.48 -24.35
N ASN A 138 17.15 8.55 -24.96
CA ASN A 138 15.75 8.98 -24.86
C ASN A 138 15.30 9.16 -23.40
N ILE A 139 16.12 9.86 -22.60
CA ILE A 139 15.84 10.14 -21.19
C ILE A 139 15.39 11.60 -21.06
N TYR A 140 14.24 11.78 -20.42
CA TYR A 140 13.72 13.09 -20.05
C TYR A 140 13.94 13.33 -18.56
N ALA A 141 14.09 14.59 -18.19
CA ALA A 141 14.21 15.02 -16.80
C ALA A 141 13.17 16.10 -16.48
N ALA A 142 12.67 16.07 -15.25
CA ALA A 142 11.84 17.10 -14.66
C ALA A 142 12.38 17.50 -13.29
N ALA A 143 12.26 18.79 -12.97
CA ALA A 143 12.64 19.30 -11.66
C ALA A 143 11.63 18.85 -10.59
N VAL A 144 12.16 18.43 -9.45
CA VAL A 144 11.40 18.17 -8.23
C VAL A 144 12.02 18.98 -7.09
N PRO A 145 11.30 19.21 -5.96
CA PRO A 145 11.90 19.87 -4.81
C PRO A 145 13.19 19.15 -4.38
N PRO A 146 14.31 19.84 -4.15
CA PRO A 146 15.52 19.22 -3.61
C PRO A 146 15.22 18.47 -2.31
N GLY A 147 15.75 17.25 -2.19
CA GLY A 147 15.47 16.35 -1.08
C GLY A 147 14.15 15.56 -1.21
N ALA A 148 13.35 15.78 -2.26
CA ALA A 148 12.22 14.90 -2.56
C ALA A 148 12.71 13.49 -2.89
N ASP A 149 12.11 12.49 -2.26
CA ASP A 149 12.41 11.08 -2.49
C ASP A 149 11.10 10.27 -2.59
N SER A 150 11.18 9.13 -3.26
CA SER A 150 10.09 8.18 -3.45
C SER A 150 10.64 6.83 -3.89
N ARG A 151 9.88 5.77 -3.64
CA ARG A 151 10.13 4.43 -4.19
C ARG A 151 9.20 4.06 -5.35
N GLN A 152 8.16 4.85 -5.58
CA GLN A 152 7.15 4.61 -6.61
C GLN A 152 7.04 5.81 -7.56
N LEU A 153 6.58 5.55 -8.78
CA LEU A 153 6.23 6.57 -9.77
C LEU A 153 5.11 6.01 -10.63
N TYR A 154 4.08 6.80 -10.89
CA TYR A 154 2.95 6.39 -11.72
C TYR A 154 2.88 7.25 -12.99
N ILE A 155 2.71 6.60 -14.15
CA ILE A 155 2.56 7.24 -15.46
C ILE A 155 1.22 6.80 -16.04
N ASP A 156 0.30 7.75 -16.23
CA ASP A 156 -1.07 7.49 -16.69
C ASP A 156 -1.80 6.41 -15.86
N GLY A 157 -1.54 6.39 -14.55
CA GLY A 157 -2.08 5.40 -13.61
C GLY A 157 -1.38 4.04 -13.60
N ALA A 158 -0.32 3.83 -14.38
CA ALA A 158 0.47 2.59 -14.32
C ALA A 158 1.77 2.79 -13.52
N ALA A 159 2.12 1.83 -12.66
CA ALA A 159 3.40 1.84 -11.97
C ALA A 159 4.57 1.77 -12.97
N ALA A 160 5.52 2.69 -12.84
CA ALA A 160 6.75 2.69 -13.63
C ALA A 160 7.85 1.92 -12.88
N PRO A 161 8.51 0.93 -13.51
CA PRO A 161 9.57 0.18 -12.86
C PRO A 161 10.76 1.08 -12.51
N ARG A 162 11.27 0.94 -11.29
CA ARG A 162 12.50 1.63 -10.89
C ARG A 162 13.70 1.12 -11.71
N ALA A 163 14.68 1.98 -11.94
CA ALA A 163 15.90 1.62 -12.66
C ALA A 163 16.64 0.48 -11.94
N ALA A 164 16.75 -0.67 -12.59
CA ALA A 164 17.30 -1.89 -12.02
C ALA A 164 18.12 -2.69 -13.04
N ILE A 165 19.04 -3.52 -12.53
CA ILE A 165 19.73 -4.57 -13.29
C ILE A 165 19.66 -5.90 -12.52
N ALA A 166 19.42 -7.00 -13.24
CA ALA A 166 19.52 -8.34 -12.67
C ALA A 166 21.00 -8.76 -12.54
N ILE A 167 21.32 -9.45 -11.44
CA ILE A 167 22.60 -10.11 -11.22
C ILE A 167 22.35 -11.55 -10.77
N ASN A 168 23.32 -12.44 -10.98
CA ASN A 168 23.26 -13.79 -10.44
C ASN A 168 23.94 -13.81 -9.06
N ARG A 169 23.46 -14.68 -8.16
CA ARG A 169 24.17 -14.94 -6.89
C ARG A 169 25.61 -15.42 -7.10
N SER A 170 25.93 -16.02 -8.26
CA SER A 170 27.31 -16.42 -8.64
C SER A 170 28.19 -15.27 -9.13
N ASP A 171 27.61 -14.11 -9.47
CA ASP A 171 28.37 -12.93 -9.89
C ASP A 171 29.07 -12.24 -8.71
N VAL A 172 28.69 -12.61 -7.47
CA VAL A 172 29.18 -12.04 -6.23
C VAL A 172 29.51 -13.14 -5.21
N GLN A 173 30.39 -12.81 -4.27
CA GLN A 173 30.67 -13.63 -3.09
C GLN A 173 30.19 -12.89 -1.85
N PHE A 174 29.28 -13.49 -1.08
CA PHE A 174 28.78 -12.95 0.18
C PHE A 174 29.86 -12.97 1.27
N THR A 175 29.95 -11.88 2.04
CA THR A 175 30.93 -11.67 3.12
C THR A 175 30.25 -11.06 4.35
N ALA A 176 30.98 -11.01 5.47
CA ALA A 176 30.49 -10.44 6.74
C ALA A 176 30.01 -8.99 6.63
N THR A 177 30.59 -8.18 5.74
CA THR A 177 30.31 -6.74 5.64
C THR A 177 29.65 -6.35 4.31
N GLY A 178 29.36 -7.31 3.43
CA GLY A 178 28.79 -7.06 2.13
C GLY A 178 29.15 -8.14 1.12
N MET A 179 29.55 -7.76 -0.09
CA MET A 179 29.84 -8.68 -1.18
C MET A 179 31.15 -8.35 -1.90
N ASN A 180 31.82 -9.35 -2.46
CA ASN A 180 32.88 -9.14 -3.44
C ASN A 180 32.36 -9.49 -4.84
N ILE A 181 32.56 -8.61 -5.81
CA ILE A 181 32.28 -8.85 -7.23
C ILE A 181 33.24 -9.94 -7.73
N VAL A 182 32.67 -11.02 -8.26
CA VAL A 182 33.38 -12.14 -8.89
C VAL A 182 33.32 -12.01 -10.41
N ASN A 183 32.18 -11.61 -10.96
CA ASN A 183 32.02 -11.35 -12.38
C ASN A 183 32.56 -9.97 -12.74
N SER A 184 33.69 -9.93 -13.45
CA SER A 184 34.36 -8.68 -13.83
C SER A 184 33.53 -7.75 -14.71
N ALA A 185 32.46 -8.25 -15.34
CA ALA A 185 31.49 -7.43 -16.06
C ALA A 185 30.79 -6.41 -15.15
N LEU A 186 30.76 -6.64 -13.83
CA LEU A 186 30.18 -5.72 -12.85
C LEU A 186 31.20 -4.73 -12.25
N ASN A 187 32.49 -4.78 -12.62
CA ASN A 187 33.52 -3.91 -12.04
C ASN A 187 33.25 -2.41 -12.25
N TYR A 188 32.44 -2.05 -13.26
CA TYR A 188 32.04 -0.65 -13.50
C TYR A 188 31.20 -0.08 -12.35
N LEU A 189 30.56 -0.91 -11.52
CA LEU A 189 29.75 -0.46 -10.39
C LEU A 189 30.55 0.45 -9.43
N ALA A 190 31.86 0.17 -9.27
CA ALA A 190 32.76 0.98 -8.45
C ALA A 190 32.98 2.41 -8.97
N THR A 191 32.60 2.68 -10.23
CA THR A 191 32.72 4.01 -10.85
C THR A 191 31.44 4.84 -10.74
N LEU A 192 30.32 4.22 -10.34
CA LEU A 192 29.03 4.88 -10.29
C LEU A 192 29.01 5.95 -9.19
N PRO A 193 28.34 7.10 -9.42
CA PRO A 193 28.07 8.07 -8.37
C PRO A 193 26.98 7.54 -7.43
N GLN A 194 26.85 8.18 -6.26
CA GLN A 194 25.77 7.91 -5.29
C GLN A 194 25.57 6.41 -4.97
N GLN A 195 26.66 5.66 -4.80
CA GLN A 195 26.61 4.21 -4.54
C GLN A 195 25.77 3.85 -3.31
N ASN A 196 25.69 4.74 -2.32
CA ASN A 196 24.87 4.59 -1.12
C ASN A 196 23.36 4.70 -1.37
N ARG A 197 22.93 5.00 -2.60
CA ARG A 197 21.53 4.94 -3.03
C ARG A 197 21.18 3.61 -3.66
N ILE A 198 22.17 2.86 -4.13
CA ILE A 198 21.97 1.54 -4.71
C ILE A 198 21.56 0.59 -3.58
N GLU A 199 20.59 -0.26 -3.85
CA GLU A 199 20.18 -1.34 -2.96
C GLU A 199 20.11 -2.66 -3.72
N ILE A 200 20.18 -3.75 -2.98
CA ILE A 200 19.91 -5.07 -3.50
C ILE A 200 18.49 -5.48 -3.14
N GLU A 201 17.73 -5.92 -4.13
CA GLU A 201 16.47 -6.64 -3.96
C GLU A 201 16.78 -8.15 -4.09
N SER A 202 16.28 -8.95 -3.16
CA SER A 202 16.41 -10.40 -3.17
C SER A 202 15.05 -11.04 -2.93
N GLN A 203 14.33 -11.30 -4.02
CA GLN A 203 13.16 -12.16 -4.00
C GLN A 203 13.64 -13.60 -3.72
N ASN A 204 13.23 -14.16 -2.59
CA ASN A 204 13.64 -15.49 -2.14
C ASN A 204 12.48 -16.49 -2.29
N SER A 205 12.37 -17.45 -1.38
CA SER A 205 11.39 -18.53 -1.46
C SER A 205 10.01 -18.08 -1.00
N PHE A 206 9.96 -17.31 0.09
CA PHE A 206 8.74 -16.72 0.65
C PHE A 206 8.96 -15.31 1.19
N THR A 207 10.20 -14.81 1.20
CA THR A 207 10.52 -13.43 1.58
C THR A 207 10.92 -12.59 0.36
N ASP A 208 10.64 -11.29 0.38
CA ASP A 208 11.25 -10.30 -0.50
C ASP A 208 12.05 -9.32 0.36
N ARG A 209 13.26 -8.98 -0.05
CA ARG A 209 14.28 -8.41 0.84
C ARG A 209 15.02 -7.27 0.21
N TYR A 210 15.16 -6.16 0.92
CA TYR A 210 15.92 -4.99 0.47
C TYR A 210 17.09 -4.69 1.42
N ALA A 211 18.29 -4.55 0.87
CA ALA A 211 19.47 -4.12 1.63
C ALA A 211 20.26 -3.02 0.89
N PRO A 212 20.34 -1.79 1.45
CA PRO A 212 21.11 -0.72 0.82
C PRO A 212 22.64 -0.92 0.89
N LEU A 213 23.33 -0.36 -0.09
CA LEU A 213 24.78 -0.29 -0.11
C LEU A 213 25.28 0.87 0.75
N GLN A 214 26.49 0.75 1.28
CA GLN A 214 27.25 1.86 1.84
C GLN A 214 28.20 2.45 0.79
N SER A 215 29.00 1.60 0.13
CA SER A 215 30.00 2.01 -0.86
C SER A 215 30.52 0.83 -1.68
N ILE A 216 31.21 1.13 -2.77
CA ILE A 216 31.89 0.16 -3.63
C ILE A 216 33.33 0.64 -3.87
N SER A 217 34.31 -0.21 -3.53
CA SER A 217 35.73 0.06 -3.73
C SER A 217 36.41 -1.11 -4.42
N GLY A 218 36.90 -0.90 -5.65
CA GLY A 218 37.40 -1.98 -6.49
C GLY A 218 36.31 -3.02 -6.73
N THR A 219 36.52 -4.24 -6.27
CA THR A 219 35.51 -5.32 -6.34
C THR A 219 34.68 -5.44 -5.07
N THR A 220 34.97 -4.70 -4.01
CA THR A 220 34.30 -4.86 -2.71
C THR A 220 33.11 -3.92 -2.60
N ILE A 221 31.93 -4.48 -2.47
CA ILE A 221 30.67 -3.81 -2.12
C ILE A 221 30.51 -3.91 -0.59
N THR A 222 30.55 -2.76 0.08
CA THR A 222 30.23 -2.64 1.50
C THR A 222 28.76 -2.30 1.65
N MET A 223 28.03 -3.04 2.47
CA MET A 223 26.58 -2.90 2.64
C MET A 223 26.26 -2.08 3.90
N ALA A 224 25.13 -1.37 3.89
CA ALA A 224 24.66 -0.61 5.03
C ALA A 224 24.26 -1.54 6.19
N GLN A 225 24.44 -1.05 7.42
CA GLN A 225 24.16 -1.79 8.66
C GLN A 225 23.09 -1.07 9.48
N PRO A 226 22.17 -1.79 10.16
CA PRO A 226 22.14 -3.25 10.33
C PRO A 226 21.51 -4.04 9.18
N ALA A 227 21.05 -3.39 8.10
CA ALA A 227 20.33 -4.04 6.99
C ALA A 227 21.00 -5.32 6.48
N TRP A 228 22.31 -5.29 6.25
CA TRP A 228 23.03 -6.45 5.71
C TRP A 228 23.00 -7.66 6.63
N ASN A 229 23.27 -7.43 7.90
CA ASN A 229 23.29 -8.48 8.91
C ASN A 229 21.90 -9.11 9.07
N ASN A 230 20.88 -8.26 9.26
CA ASN A 230 19.49 -8.68 9.40
C ASN A 230 18.98 -9.47 8.19
N ASN A 231 19.34 -9.06 6.96
CA ASN A 231 18.94 -9.77 5.73
C ASN A 231 19.62 -11.13 5.54
N ASN A 232 20.66 -11.42 6.32
CA ASN A 232 21.45 -12.65 6.24
C ASN A 232 21.35 -13.52 7.50
N TRP A 233 20.40 -13.23 8.38
CA TRP A 233 20.18 -13.93 9.65
C TRP A 233 18.73 -14.41 9.78
N GLY A 234 18.55 -15.71 10.05
CA GLY A 234 17.24 -16.32 10.20
C GLY A 234 16.87 -17.26 9.05
N TYR A 235 15.64 -17.17 8.58
CA TYR A 235 15.10 -18.04 7.55
C TYR A 235 15.17 -17.38 6.18
N ASP A 236 15.29 -18.19 5.13
CA ASP A 236 15.17 -17.74 3.73
C ASP A 236 15.97 -16.45 3.46
N THR A 237 17.25 -16.48 3.81
CA THR A 237 18.09 -15.29 3.85
C THR A 237 18.55 -14.88 2.46
N LEU A 238 18.96 -13.63 2.30
CA LEU A 238 19.46 -13.10 1.03
C LEU A 238 20.59 -13.95 0.43
N ALA A 239 21.60 -14.33 1.23
CA ALA A 239 22.71 -15.16 0.77
C ALA A 239 22.34 -16.63 0.56
N LYS A 240 21.33 -17.15 1.26
CA LYS A 240 20.94 -18.57 1.23
C LYS A 240 19.42 -18.74 1.30
N PRO A 241 18.70 -18.40 0.22
CA PRO A 241 17.28 -18.71 0.12
C PRO A 241 17.06 -20.23 0.16
N PHE A 242 15.89 -20.67 0.62
CA PHE A 242 15.55 -22.10 0.62
C PHE A 242 15.36 -22.67 -0.79
N ALA A 243 14.88 -21.88 -1.72
CA ALA A 243 14.66 -22.24 -3.10
C ALA A 243 14.83 -21.02 -4.01
N GLY A 244 15.55 -21.21 -5.13
CA GLY A 244 15.60 -20.26 -6.23
C GLY A 244 15.87 -18.81 -5.81
N GLY A 245 15.07 -17.91 -6.36
CA GLY A 245 15.09 -16.49 -6.06
C GLY A 245 15.86 -15.64 -7.06
N ALA A 246 15.37 -14.42 -7.30
CA ALA A 246 16.03 -13.43 -8.13
C ALA A 246 16.92 -12.50 -7.27
N LEU A 247 17.88 -11.84 -7.92
CA LEU A 247 18.72 -10.84 -7.28
C LEU A 247 18.88 -9.66 -8.23
N GLN A 248 18.58 -8.45 -7.74
CA GLN A 248 18.66 -7.23 -8.55
C GLN A 248 19.39 -6.13 -7.80
N LEU A 249 20.07 -5.26 -8.54
CA LEU A 249 20.56 -3.99 -8.02
C LEU A 249 19.69 -2.87 -8.57
N GLU A 250 19.23 -1.99 -7.69
CA GLU A 250 18.29 -0.93 -8.02
C GLU A 250 18.85 0.47 -7.79
N ASN A 251 18.10 1.47 -8.26
CA ASN A 251 18.20 2.87 -7.84
C ASN A 251 19.51 3.58 -8.24
N SER A 252 19.94 3.37 -9.48
CA SER A 252 21.02 4.15 -10.10
C SER A 252 20.59 4.69 -11.45
N TYR A 253 20.97 5.94 -11.77
CA TYR A 253 20.81 6.50 -13.12
C TYR A 253 21.41 5.57 -14.20
N ALA A 254 22.54 4.92 -13.89
CA ALA A 254 23.20 4.01 -14.82
C ALA A 254 22.38 2.75 -15.16
N PHE A 255 21.34 2.45 -14.37
CA PHE A 255 20.44 1.31 -14.55
C PHE A 255 19.20 1.66 -15.40
N LEU A 256 19.09 2.88 -15.93
CA LEU A 256 18.07 3.25 -16.92
C LEU A 256 18.34 2.55 -18.27
N LYS A 257 18.01 1.27 -18.39
CA LYS A 257 18.29 0.42 -19.56
C LYS A 257 17.08 0.25 -20.48
N ASN A 258 15.89 0.15 -19.91
CA ASN A 258 14.65 -0.13 -20.63
C ASN A 258 13.72 1.08 -20.63
N ALA A 259 12.97 1.28 -21.73
CA ALA A 259 11.91 2.27 -21.75
C ALA A 259 10.87 1.96 -20.66
N GLY A 260 10.35 3.00 -20.00
CA GLY A 260 9.49 2.88 -18.84
C GLY A 260 10.23 2.92 -17.50
N GLN A 261 11.57 2.85 -17.47
CA GLN A 261 12.30 2.95 -16.21
C GLN A 261 12.52 4.39 -15.77
N TRP A 262 12.53 4.61 -14.46
CA TRP A 262 12.80 5.91 -13.85
C TRP A 262 13.88 5.85 -12.77
N TYR A 263 14.47 7.01 -12.49
CA TYR A 263 15.41 7.23 -11.40
C TYR A 263 15.23 8.63 -10.83
N LEU A 264 15.23 8.75 -9.52
CA LEU A 264 15.12 10.01 -8.80
C LEU A 264 16.44 10.32 -8.12
N ASP A 265 16.93 11.54 -8.35
CA ASP A 265 18.09 12.12 -7.68
C ASP A 265 17.63 13.23 -6.72
N PRO A 266 17.43 12.91 -5.42
CA PRO A 266 17.02 13.89 -4.42
C PRO A 266 18.04 15.00 -4.24
N GLN A 267 19.34 14.71 -4.42
CA GLN A 267 20.41 15.69 -4.24
C GLN A 267 20.40 16.74 -5.35
N ALA A 268 20.19 16.30 -6.59
CA ALA A 268 20.06 17.21 -7.73
C ALA A 268 18.65 17.84 -7.84
N GLY A 269 17.65 17.28 -7.16
CA GLY A 269 16.25 17.68 -7.32
C GLY A 269 15.74 17.37 -8.73
N GLN A 270 16.09 16.20 -9.26
CA GLN A 270 15.75 15.79 -10.62
C GLN A 270 15.13 14.39 -10.64
N LEU A 271 13.99 14.27 -11.33
CA LEU A 271 13.40 12.99 -11.71
C LEU A 271 13.74 12.71 -13.17
N TYR A 272 14.29 11.53 -13.44
CA TYR A 272 14.67 11.07 -14.77
C TYR A 272 13.77 9.90 -15.19
N TYR A 273 13.32 9.91 -16.43
CA TYR A 273 12.48 8.86 -17.00
C TYR A 273 12.98 8.51 -18.40
N LYS A 274 13.26 7.23 -18.63
CA LYS A 274 13.63 6.70 -19.94
C LYS A 274 12.34 6.41 -20.71
N VAL A 275 11.99 7.29 -21.63
CA VAL A 275 10.67 7.27 -22.26
C VAL A 275 10.62 6.33 -23.46
N PRO A 276 9.44 5.78 -23.82
CA PRO A 276 9.27 5.09 -25.10
C PRO A 276 9.44 6.05 -26.29
N SER A 277 9.70 5.50 -27.48
CA SER A 277 9.82 6.32 -28.69
C SER A 277 8.52 7.07 -28.99
N GLY A 278 8.63 8.35 -29.33
CA GLY A 278 7.46 9.20 -29.66
C GLY A 278 6.71 9.74 -28.44
N TRP A 279 7.20 9.52 -27.22
CA TRP A 279 6.62 10.07 -25.99
C TRP A 279 6.58 11.60 -26.03
N ASN A 280 5.42 12.17 -25.68
CA ASN A 280 5.23 13.62 -25.59
C ASN A 280 5.08 14.03 -24.12
N PRO A 281 6.01 14.80 -23.55
CA PRO A 281 5.99 15.13 -22.13
C PRO A 281 4.77 15.92 -21.63
N SER A 282 3.98 16.49 -22.54
CA SER A 282 2.77 17.26 -22.22
C SER A 282 1.47 16.44 -22.24
N SER A 283 1.51 15.18 -22.66
CA SER A 283 0.31 14.34 -22.82
C SER A 283 0.16 13.25 -21.76
N HIS A 284 1.04 13.19 -20.76
CA HIS A 284 1.05 12.14 -19.76
C HIS A 284 0.84 12.71 -18.36
N ASP A 285 0.03 12.01 -17.57
CA ASP A 285 -0.06 12.26 -16.14
C ASP A 285 1.08 11.53 -15.43
N VAL A 286 1.85 12.27 -14.62
CA VAL A 286 2.97 11.70 -13.88
C VAL A 286 2.83 12.06 -12.42
N GLU A 287 2.55 11.08 -11.58
CA GLU A 287 2.34 11.26 -10.16
C GLU A 287 3.52 10.65 -9.38
N LEU A 288 4.19 11.51 -8.60
CA LEU A 288 5.29 11.13 -7.71
C LEU A 288 4.78 11.10 -6.26
N PRO A 289 4.57 9.93 -5.65
CA PRO A 289 4.15 9.80 -4.26
C PRO A 289 5.14 10.42 -3.27
N ARG A 290 4.63 11.13 -2.25
CA ARG A 290 5.44 11.85 -1.25
C ARG A 290 5.09 11.55 0.20
N LEU A 291 3.84 11.17 0.50
CA LEU A 291 3.40 10.85 1.85
C LEU A 291 3.41 9.34 2.10
N THR A 292 3.68 8.93 3.34
CA THR A 292 3.54 7.53 3.76
C THR A 292 2.09 7.19 4.08
N SER A 293 1.35 8.05 4.77
CA SER A 293 -0.07 7.88 5.10
C SER A 293 -0.94 8.98 4.49
N LEU A 294 -2.22 8.70 4.30
CA LEU A 294 -3.24 9.62 3.79
C LEU A 294 -4.31 9.90 4.84
N LEU A 295 -4.68 8.87 5.62
CA LEU A 295 -5.74 8.93 6.61
C LEU A 295 -5.31 8.15 7.86
N GLU A 296 -5.41 8.81 9.00
CA GLU A 296 -5.11 8.25 10.32
C GLU A 296 -6.35 8.40 11.19
N ILE A 297 -7.01 7.29 11.52
CA ILE A 297 -8.14 7.26 12.45
C ILE A 297 -7.62 6.70 13.76
N SER A 298 -7.25 7.59 14.67
CA SER A 298 -6.59 7.22 15.92
C SER A 298 -6.99 8.12 17.08
N GLY A 299 -7.52 7.50 18.14
CA GLY A 299 -7.70 8.13 19.44
C GLY A 299 -6.60 7.76 20.43
N SER A 300 -6.95 7.77 21.71
CA SER A 300 -6.19 7.14 22.79
C SER A 300 -6.98 5.98 23.37
N TYR A 301 -6.36 5.09 24.13
CA TYR A 301 -7.11 4.00 24.79
C TYR A 301 -8.19 4.49 25.77
N ALA A 302 -8.06 5.70 26.31
CA ALA A 302 -9.05 6.31 27.19
C ALA A 302 -10.17 7.07 26.44
N ALA A 303 -9.88 7.49 25.22
CA ALA A 303 -10.79 8.23 24.33
C ALA A 303 -10.49 7.79 22.90
N PRO A 304 -11.00 6.62 22.47
CA PRO A 304 -10.78 6.12 21.12
C PRO A 304 -11.49 7.02 20.09
N ALA A 305 -11.05 6.99 18.84
CA ALA A 305 -11.85 7.55 17.74
C ALA A 305 -13.03 6.60 17.47
N HIS A 306 -14.24 7.10 17.24
CA HIS A 306 -15.40 6.22 17.03
C HIS A 306 -16.52 6.75 16.15
N ASP A 307 -17.32 5.83 15.61
CA ASP A 307 -18.53 6.12 14.83
C ASP A 307 -18.25 7.01 13.60
N ILE A 308 -17.18 6.71 12.87
CA ILE A 308 -16.77 7.39 11.63
C ILE A 308 -16.93 6.43 10.45
N ALA A 309 -17.49 6.93 9.35
CA ALA A 309 -17.69 6.16 8.12
C ALA A 309 -17.05 6.84 6.91
N PHE A 310 -16.48 6.04 6.01
CA PHE A 310 -16.01 6.43 4.68
C PHE A 310 -16.83 5.70 3.62
N GLN A 311 -17.24 6.41 2.55
CA GLN A 311 -18.06 5.86 1.48
C GLN A 311 -17.66 6.40 0.09
N GLY A 312 -17.21 5.52 -0.79
CA GLY A 312 -16.93 5.84 -2.19
C GLY A 312 -15.74 6.76 -2.40
N ILE A 313 -14.75 6.75 -1.51
CA ILE A 313 -13.54 7.60 -1.58
C ILE A 313 -12.37 6.76 -2.08
N ALA A 314 -11.56 7.34 -2.97
CA ALA A 314 -10.32 6.74 -3.43
C ALA A 314 -9.10 7.27 -2.66
N PHE A 315 -8.14 6.40 -2.36
CA PHE A 315 -6.88 6.68 -1.68
C PHE A 315 -5.73 6.29 -2.61
N GLN A 316 -4.84 7.24 -2.94
CA GLN A 316 -3.80 7.03 -3.95
C GLN A 316 -2.45 7.68 -3.63
N HIS A 317 -1.39 7.14 -4.23
CA HIS A 317 -0.07 7.74 -4.34
C HIS A 317 0.63 7.99 -2.99
N THR A 318 0.90 6.92 -2.24
CA THR A 318 1.81 6.94 -1.08
C THR A 318 3.16 6.31 -1.40
N THR A 319 4.18 6.56 -0.58
CA THR A 319 5.48 5.90 -0.64
C THR A 319 6.01 5.57 0.75
N TRP A 320 6.75 4.47 0.85
CA TRP A 320 7.41 4.06 2.09
C TRP A 320 8.92 3.96 1.92
N LEU A 321 9.67 4.89 2.53
CA LEU A 321 11.11 5.01 2.29
C LEU A 321 11.99 4.09 3.14
N ALA A 322 11.45 3.42 4.17
CA ALA A 322 12.26 2.66 5.12
C ALA A 322 13.15 1.57 4.50
N PRO A 323 12.71 0.82 3.46
CA PRO A 323 13.55 -0.18 2.80
C PRO A 323 14.84 0.39 2.20
N GLY A 324 14.83 1.67 1.79
CA GLY A 324 16.01 2.36 1.26
C GLY A 324 16.91 3.00 2.33
N SER A 325 16.56 2.86 3.62
CA SER A 325 17.36 3.36 4.74
C SER A 325 18.38 2.32 5.23
N ASN A 326 19.28 2.70 6.14
CA ASN A 326 20.25 1.77 6.73
C ASN A 326 19.63 0.55 7.46
N ILE A 327 18.33 0.59 7.76
CA ILE A 327 17.57 -0.53 8.33
C ILE A 327 17.28 -1.59 7.26
N GLY A 328 17.08 -1.18 6.01
CA GLY A 328 16.65 -2.07 4.93
C GLY A 328 15.23 -2.59 5.15
N TYR A 329 14.93 -3.70 4.48
CA TYR A 329 13.73 -4.51 4.71
C TYR A 329 14.16 -5.97 4.77
N ALA A 330 14.47 -6.41 5.98
CA ALA A 330 14.83 -7.79 6.29
C ALA A 330 13.59 -8.58 6.68
N ASP A 331 12.69 -8.78 5.72
CA ASP A 331 11.44 -9.52 5.91
C ASP A 331 11.67 -10.88 6.54
N GLN A 332 10.72 -11.32 7.35
CA GLN A 332 10.69 -12.64 7.96
C GLN A 332 9.41 -13.39 7.60
N GLN A 333 8.32 -12.67 7.32
CA GLN A 333 7.09 -13.18 6.73
C GLN A 333 6.07 -12.05 6.60
N SER A 334 5.48 -11.89 5.41
CA SER A 334 4.26 -11.10 5.19
C SER A 334 4.28 -9.69 5.77
N GLY A 335 5.32 -8.91 5.47
CA GLY A 335 5.42 -7.51 5.86
C GLY A 335 6.11 -7.28 7.19
N THR A 336 6.62 -8.34 7.83
CA THR A 336 7.20 -8.27 9.18
C THR A 336 8.70 -8.40 9.11
N PHE A 337 9.44 -7.44 9.67
CA PHE A 337 10.88 -7.34 9.39
C PHE A 337 11.72 -6.98 10.62
N LEU A 338 13.00 -7.35 10.55
CA LEU A 338 14.01 -6.97 11.54
C LEU A 338 14.45 -5.52 11.32
N ALA A 339 14.19 -4.64 12.30
CA ALA A 339 14.42 -3.20 12.14
C ALA A 339 15.61 -2.63 12.93
N GLN A 340 16.34 -3.46 13.68
CA GLN A 340 17.40 -3.01 14.60
C GLN A 340 18.59 -3.99 14.65
N SER A 341 19.66 -3.60 15.34
CA SER A 341 20.77 -4.50 15.67
C SER A 341 20.44 -5.40 16.85
N TYR A 342 20.87 -6.65 16.81
CA TYR A 342 20.63 -7.63 17.88
C TYR A 342 21.92 -8.14 18.48
N SER A 343 22.06 -8.07 19.81
CA SER A 343 23.23 -8.59 20.53
C SER A 343 23.32 -10.13 20.52
N THR A 344 22.21 -10.80 20.20
CA THR A 344 22.12 -12.25 20.06
C THR A 344 22.51 -12.76 18.68
N GLU A 345 22.79 -11.86 17.73
CA GLU A 345 23.27 -12.22 16.41
C GLU A 345 24.70 -12.79 16.51
N PRO A 346 24.96 -14.00 15.99
CA PRO A 346 26.28 -14.61 16.09
C PRO A 346 27.25 -13.99 15.07
N SER A 347 28.54 -13.91 15.41
CA SER A 347 29.58 -13.37 14.50
C SER A 347 29.74 -14.17 13.19
N ASN A 348 29.22 -15.39 13.12
CA ASN A 348 29.20 -16.25 11.94
C ASN A 348 27.82 -16.35 11.27
N PHE A 349 26.93 -15.35 11.46
CA PHE A 349 25.53 -15.33 10.99
C PHE A 349 25.36 -15.75 9.53
N LEU A 350 26.25 -15.39 8.60
CA LEU A 350 26.18 -15.83 7.19
C LEU A 350 26.23 -17.35 6.99
N THR A 351 26.74 -18.09 7.97
CA THR A 351 26.93 -19.54 7.89
C THR A 351 26.13 -20.31 8.94
N SER A 352 25.72 -19.67 10.03
CA SER A 352 24.92 -20.25 11.10
C SER A 352 23.48 -19.69 11.08
N CYS A 353 22.56 -20.30 11.83
CA CYS A 353 21.18 -19.80 11.98
C CYS A 353 20.36 -19.65 10.68
N GLN A 354 20.76 -20.29 9.56
CA GLN A 354 20.11 -20.18 8.24
C GLN A 354 18.77 -20.93 8.12
N SER A 355 18.23 -21.38 9.26
CA SER A 355 16.90 -21.97 9.40
C SER A 355 16.43 -21.70 10.84
N GLY A 356 16.66 -20.48 11.29
CA GLY A 356 16.46 -20.07 12.68
C GLY A 356 17.52 -20.60 13.65
N CYS A 357 17.53 -20.00 14.83
CA CYS A 357 18.29 -20.43 16.00
C CYS A 357 17.76 -19.69 17.22
N GLN A 358 18.09 -20.14 18.43
CA GLN A 358 17.57 -19.52 19.67
C GLN A 358 17.75 -18.00 19.72
N GLY A 359 18.91 -17.49 19.29
CA GLY A 359 19.18 -16.05 19.27
C GLY A 359 18.28 -15.28 18.29
N PHE A 360 17.95 -15.89 17.15
CA PHE A 360 17.03 -15.35 16.16
C PHE A 360 15.58 -15.40 16.64
N GLU A 361 15.14 -16.54 17.19
CA GLU A 361 13.76 -16.69 17.68
C GLU A 361 13.45 -15.71 18.82
N ALA A 362 14.45 -15.34 19.62
CA ALA A 362 14.31 -14.33 20.67
C ALA A 362 13.99 -12.91 20.15
N THR A 363 14.17 -12.64 18.85
CA THR A 363 13.95 -11.32 18.25
C THR A 363 12.49 -11.04 17.88
N ARG A 364 11.65 -12.08 17.79
CA ARG A 364 10.25 -11.99 17.28
C ARG A 364 9.42 -10.91 17.95
N ASN A 365 9.64 -10.70 19.24
CA ASN A 365 8.91 -9.71 20.03
C ASN A 365 9.27 -8.24 19.71
N THR A 366 10.22 -8.00 18.81
CA THR A 366 10.63 -6.65 18.40
C THR A 366 10.66 -6.52 16.87
N TRP A 367 9.99 -7.41 16.15
CA TRP A 367 9.83 -7.25 14.70
C TRP A 367 8.91 -6.07 14.43
N HIS A 368 9.21 -5.35 13.37
CA HIS A 368 8.40 -4.24 12.92
C HIS A 368 7.42 -4.70 11.84
N GLN A 369 6.35 -3.94 11.64
CA GLN A 369 5.41 -4.11 10.54
C GLN A 369 5.56 -2.98 9.51
N ALA A 370 5.31 -3.28 8.23
CA ALA A 370 5.18 -2.22 7.24
C ALA A 370 3.97 -1.30 7.59
N PRO A 371 4.10 0.03 7.44
CA PRO A 371 2.99 0.94 7.71
C PRO A 371 1.92 0.85 6.63
N ALA A 372 0.73 1.39 6.90
CA ALA A 372 -0.36 1.48 5.93
C ALA A 372 -0.63 2.90 5.44
N ALA A 373 -1.21 3.04 4.24
CA ALA A 373 -1.67 4.31 3.69
C ALA A 373 -2.89 4.86 4.44
N VAL A 374 -3.83 3.97 4.81
CA VAL A 374 -4.95 4.28 5.71
C VAL A 374 -4.78 3.46 6.98
N GLN A 375 -4.83 4.12 8.13
CA GLN A 375 -4.49 3.53 9.41
C GLN A 375 -5.64 3.70 10.39
N VAL A 376 -6.04 2.61 11.06
CA VAL A 376 -7.07 2.61 12.09
C VAL A 376 -6.50 1.98 13.36
N SER A 377 -6.42 2.72 14.46
CA SER A 377 -5.90 2.22 15.74
C SER A 377 -6.52 2.97 16.91
N ALA A 378 -6.57 2.38 18.11
CA ALA A 378 -7.30 2.93 19.26
C ALA A 378 -8.64 3.56 18.85
N ALA A 379 -9.47 2.76 18.17
CA ALA A 379 -10.67 3.21 17.48
C ALA A 379 -11.80 2.17 17.53
N ALA A 380 -13.05 2.62 17.46
CA ALA A 380 -14.24 1.77 17.50
C ALA A 380 -15.28 2.15 16.45
N ASN A 381 -16.05 1.17 15.94
CA ASN A 381 -17.18 1.43 15.02
C ASN A 381 -16.78 2.27 13.79
N ILE A 382 -15.70 1.86 13.12
CA ILE A 382 -15.23 2.51 11.89
C ILE A 382 -15.68 1.69 10.69
N SER A 383 -16.19 2.36 9.65
CA SER A 383 -16.62 1.67 8.42
C SER A 383 -16.02 2.27 7.16
N PHE A 384 -15.67 1.41 6.23
CA PHE A 384 -15.30 1.72 4.85
C PHE A 384 -16.27 0.98 3.93
N THR A 385 -16.85 1.67 2.95
CA THR A 385 -17.86 1.08 2.05
C THR A 385 -17.70 1.60 0.63
N GLY A 386 -17.37 0.70 -0.30
CA GLY A 386 -17.19 1.09 -1.71
C GLY A 386 -15.97 1.99 -1.94
N ASP A 387 -15.04 2.05 -0.99
CA ASP A 387 -13.81 2.81 -1.10
C ASP A 387 -12.78 2.09 -1.98
N THR A 388 -11.86 2.84 -2.58
CA THR A 388 -10.81 2.29 -3.45
C THR A 388 -9.43 2.66 -2.92
N PHE A 389 -8.54 1.68 -2.86
CA PHE A 389 -7.16 1.81 -2.44
C PHE A 389 -6.30 1.34 -3.61
N THR A 390 -5.51 2.25 -4.18
CA THR A 390 -4.72 1.90 -5.35
C THR A 390 -3.50 2.80 -5.51
N HIS A 391 -2.45 2.27 -6.13
CA HIS A 391 -1.20 3.01 -6.37
C HIS A 391 -0.52 3.41 -5.04
N LEU A 392 -0.53 2.55 -4.03
CA LEU A 392 0.02 2.81 -2.71
C LEU A 392 1.38 2.12 -2.52
N GLY A 393 2.33 2.84 -1.94
CA GLY A 393 3.73 2.39 -1.84
C GLY A 393 4.05 1.48 -0.65
N GLN A 394 3.03 0.93 0.01
CA GLN A 394 3.12 0.01 1.15
C GLN A 394 1.76 -0.68 1.34
N VAL A 395 1.42 -1.13 2.56
CA VAL A 395 0.07 -1.66 2.87
C VAL A 395 -1.00 -0.61 2.58
N ALA A 396 -2.11 -1.01 1.96
CA ALA A 396 -3.21 -0.11 1.67
C ALA A 396 -4.02 0.26 2.94
N LEU A 397 -4.62 -0.72 3.62
CA LEU A 397 -5.41 -0.52 4.83
C LEU A 397 -4.86 -1.33 6.01
N GLY A 398 -4.46 -0.61 7.07
CA GLY A 398 -3.99 -1.17 8.33
C GLY A 398 -5.01 -1.00 9.45
N ILE A 399 -5.44 -2.09 10.08
CA ILE A 399 -6.45 -2.09 11.15
C ILE A 399 -5.88 -2.71 12.42
N GLY A 400 -5.70 -1.88 13.44
CA GLY A 400 -5.07 -2.23 14.69
C GLY A 400 -3.72 -2.87 14.43
N ASN A 401 -2.77 -2.12 13.87
CA ASN A 401 -1.39 -2.58 13.76
C ASN A 401 -0.57 -2.10 14.96
N ASP A 402 0.65 -2.63 15.10
CA ASP A 402 1.57 -2.24 16.15
C ASP A 402 1.92 -0.73 16.08
N ASN A 403 2.40 -0.18 17.19
CA ASN A 403 2.68 1.25 17.30
C ASN A 403 3.80 1.74 16.35
N ASP A 404 4.67 0.85 15.87
CA ASP A 404 5.71 1.16 14.89
C ASP A 404 5.19 1.24 13.45
N ALA A 405 3.99 0.71 13.18
CA ALA A 405 3.35 0.73 11.86
C ALA A 405 2.26 1.80 11.72
N VAL A 406 1.94 2.54 12.80
CA VAL A 406 0.99 3.65 12.76
C VAL A 406 1.67 4.98 13.07
N ALA A 407 1.36 6.01 12.28
CA ALA A 407 1.96 7.34 12.40
C ALA A 407 1.53 8.09 13.67
N SER A 408 0.38 7.72 14.27
CA SER A 408 -0.06 8.25 15.55
C SER A 408 0.83 7.81 16.73
N GLY A 409 1.60 6.74 16.57
CA GLY A 409 2.34 6.07 17.65
C GLY A 409 1.44 5.36 18.68
N VAL A 410 0.12 5.40 18.50
CA VAL A 410 -0.87 4.69 19.33
C VAL A 410 -1.42 3.55 18.49
N GLY A 411 -0.80 2.37 18.60
CA GLY A 411 -1.20 1.16 17.88
C GLY A 411 -2.50 0.53 18.39
N LEU A 412 -2.72 -0.73 17.99
CA LEU A 412 -3.66 -1.75 18.47
C LEU A 412 -4.74 -1.32 19.49
N GLY A 413 -5.97 -1.78 19.26
CA GLY A 413 -7.16 -1.35 20.01
C GLY A 413 -8.26 -0.95 19.06
N ALA A 414 -8.48 -1.76 18.02
CA ALA A 414 -9.49 -1.57 16.99
C ALA A 414 -10.69 -2.49 17.27
N SER A 415 -11.89 -1.91 17.41
CA SER A 415 -13.10 -2.68 17.78
C SER A 415 -14.29 -2.36 16.88
N GLY A 416 -14.95 -3.36 16.29
CA GLY A 416 -16.15 -3.09 15.48
C GLY A 416 -15.81 -2.40 14.16
N ILE A 417 -14.75 -2.85 13.48
CA ILE A 417 -14.31 -2.26 12.21
C ILE A 417 -14.92 -3.06 11.05
N THR A 418 -15.49 -2.38 10.07
CA THR A 418 -16.12 -3.02 8.90
C THR A 418 -15.53 -2.47 7.61
N VAL A 419 -15.10 -3.36 6.72
CA VAL A 419 -14.64 -3.02 5.36
C VAL A 419 -15.49 -3.81 4.38
N THR A 420 -16.30 -3.11 3.59
CA THR A 420 -17.27 -3.73 2.71
C THR A 420 -17.20 -3.18 1.30
N ALA A 421 -17.26 -4.07 0.30
CA ALA A 421 -17.30 -3.67 -1.11
C ALA A 421 -16.11 -2.78 -1.52
N GLY A 422 -14.99 -2.85 -0.81
CA GLY A 422 -13.78 -2.11 -1.12
C GLY A 422 -13.00 -2.75 -2.27
N THR A 423 -12.21 -1.93 -2.97
CA THR A 423 -11.28 -2.40 -4.01
C THR A 423 -9.86 -2.03 -3.61
N PHE A 424 -8.95 -3.00 -3.66
CA PHE A 424 -7.52 -2.87 -3.37
C PHE A 424 -6.76 -3.36 -4.60
N SER A 425 -6.03 -2.49 -5.28
CA SER A 425 -5.31 -2.88 -6.50
C SER A 425 -4.07 -2.07 -6.79
N ASP A 426 -3.09 -2.71 -7.44
CA ASP A 426 -1.87 -2.07 -7.91
C ASP A 426 -1.11 -1.38 -6.76
N ASP A 427 -1.04 -2.09 -5.63
CA ASP A 427 -0.39 -1.65 -4.40
C ASP A 427 0.94 -2.39 -4.20
N ALA A 428 1.97 -1.63 -3.82
CA ALA A 428 3.31 -2.15 -3.57
C ALA A 428 3.34 -3.20 -2.45
N GLY A 429 2.48 -3.05 -1.43
CA GLY A 429 2.33 -3.99 -0.30
C GLY A 429 0.96 -4.67 -0.25
N ALA A 430 0.60 -5.24 0.90
CA ALA A 430 -0.69 -5.90 1.11
C ALA A 430 -1.90 -4.98 0.90
N GLY A 431 -3.04 -5.55 0.52
CA GLY A 431 -4.31 -4.83 0.48
C GLY A 431 -4.80 -4.49 1.90
N ILE A 432 -5.02 -5.51 2.74
CA ILE A 432 -5.52 -5.31 4.11
C ILE A 432 -4.65 -6.06 5.11
N VAL A 433 -4.20 -5.37 6.15
CA VAL A 433 -3.49 -5.98 7.29
C VAL A 433 -4.22 -5.66 8.59
N VAL A 434 -4.68 -6.70 9.28
CA VAL A 434 -5.35 -6.62 10.57
C VAL A 434 -4.48 -7.23 11.66
N GLY A 435 -4.25 -6.49 12.74
CA GLY A 435 -3.48 -6.98 13.88
C GLY A 435 -1.99 -6.63 13.85
N GLY A 436 -1.33 -6.94 14.96
CA GLY A 436 0.10 -6.75 15.20
C GLY A 436 0.87 -8.06 15.29
N VAL A 437 2.17 -7.97 15.48
CA VAL A 437 3.10 -9.10 15.74
C VAL A 437 3.90 -8.93 17.02
N GLN A 438 3.88 -7.76 17.64
CA GLN A 438 4.56 -7.50 18.90
C GLN A 438 3.79 -8.02 20.12
N PRO A 439 4.42 -8.04 21.32
CA PRO A 439 3.82 -8.67 22.48
C PRO A 439 2.42 -8.20 22.83
N ASP A 440 2.14 -6.90 22.70
CA ASP A 440 0.82 -6.38 23.02
C ASP A 440 -0.26 -6.81 22.02
N ALA A 441 0.10 -7.27 20.82
CA ALA A 441 -0.86 -7.81 19.85
C ALA A 441 -1.48 -9.12 20.35
N HIS A 442 -0.67 -10.00 20.94
CA HIS A 442 -1.09 -11.34 21.35
C HIS A 442 -1.31 -11.50 22.87
N HIS A 443 -0.69 -10.63 23.66
CA HIS A 443 -0.71 -10.65 25.13
C HIS A 443 -0.76 -9.19 25.63
N PRO A 444 -1.86 -8.47 25.35
CA PRO A 444 -1.95 -7.04 25.62
C PRO A 444 -1.72 -6.73 27.09
N SER A 445 -0.76 -5.85 27.38
CA SER A 445 -0.52 -5.29 28.71
C SER A 445 -1.67 -4.40 29.20
N ASN A 446 -2.48 -3.90 28.26
CA ASN A 446 -3.73 -3.18 28.49
C ASN A 446 -4.84 -3.80 27.65
N THR A 447 -5.93 -4.23 28.28
CA THR A 447 -7.06 -4.88 27.58
C THR A 447 -7.67 -4.02 26.47
N ALA A 448 -7.57 -2.69 26.56
CA ALA A 448 -8.02 -1.77 25.52
C ALA A 448 -7.25 -1.89 24.19
N MET A 449 -6.07 -2.52 24.20
CA MET A 449 -5.28 -2.80 22.99
C MET A 449 -5.80 -4.02 22.21
N THR A 450 -6.77 -4.75 22.75
CA THR A 450 -7.32 -5.93 22.07
C THR A 450 -8.05 -5.51 20.80
N ASN A 451 -7.60 -6.01 19.66
CA ASN A 451 -8.38 -5.93 18.43
C ASN A 451 -9.52 -6.94 18.46
N GLN A 452 -10.73 -6.50 18.12
CA GLN A 452 -11.90 -7.36 18.16
C GLN A 452 -13.03 -6.96 17.20
N ASN A 453 -13.86 -7.93 16.81
CA ASN A 453 -15.06 -7.71 16.01
C ASN A 453 -14.75 -6.96 14.70
N ILE A 454 -13.84 -7.50 13.90
CA ILE A 454 -13.40 -6.89 12.63
C ILE A 454 -13.98 -7.72 11.49
N THR A 455 -14.69 -7.06 10.59
CA THR A 455 -15.38 -7.71 9.46
C THR A 455 -14.86 -7.17 8.14
N LEU A 456 -14.32 -8.07 7.30
CA LEU A 456 -13.91 -7.79 5.92
C LEU A 456 -14.84 -8.62 5.02
N THR A 457 -15.75 -7.96 4.30
CA THR A 457 -16.73 -8.65 3.45
C THR A 457 -16.86 -8.05 2.06
N ASP A 458 -17.05 -8.90 1.05
CA ASP A 458 -17.34 -8.49 -0.32
C ASP A 458 -16.28 -7.57 -0.96
N ASN A 459 -15.02 -7.64 -0.49
CA ASN A 459 -13.93 -6.83 -1.04
C ASN A 459 -13.25 -7.54 -2.22
N LEU A 460 -12.73 -6.74 -3.16
CA LEU A 460 -11.83 -7.20 -4.22
C LEU A 460 -10.40 -6.79 -3.88
N VAL A 461 -9.48 -7.75 -3.85
CA VAL A 461 -8.04 -7.55 -3.71
C VAL A 461 -7.35 -8.16 -4.92
N ASN A 462 -6.78 -7.30 -5.78
CA ASN A 462 -6.28 -7.71 -7.09
C ASN A 462 -4.95 -7.02 -7.41
N GLY A 463 -3.88 -7.78 -7.65
CA GLY A 463 -2.59 -7.18 -8.04
C GLY A 463 -1.98 -6.31 -6.92
N VAL A 464 -1.94 -6.84 -5.70
CA VAL A 464 -1.25 -6.20 -4.58
C VAL A 464 0.04 -6.96 -4.25
N ALA A 465 0.87 -6.39 -3.38
CA ALA A 465 2.21 -6.89 -3.04
C ALA A 465 3.22 -6.83 -4.21
N GLU A 466 3.09 -5.85 -5.10
CA GLU A 466 3.91 -5.79 -6.32
C GLU A 466 5.41 -5.53 -6.05
N ASP A 467 5.73 -4.75 -5.02
CA ASP A 467 7.11 -4.48 -4.59
C ASP A 467 7.51 -5.39 -3.41
N TYR A 468 6.62 -5.57 -2.43
CA TYR A 468 6.86 -6.38 -1.22
C TYR A 468 6.20 -7.74 -1.37
N LYS A 469 6.77 -8.57 -2.24
CA LYS A 469 6.15 -9.80 -2.78
C LYS A 469 5.97 -10.93 -1.75
N ASP A 470 6.44 -10.73 -0.52
CA ASP A 470 6.21 -11.62 0.62
C ASP A 470 4.84 -11.43 1.29
N MET A 471 4.19 -10.30 1.03
CA MET A 471 2.95 -9.90 1.69
C MET A 471 1.74 -10.67 1.15
N ALA A 472 0.84 -11.05 2.06
CA ALA A 472 -0.47 -11.61 1.69
C ALA A 472 -1.42 -10.49 1.22
N GLY A 473 -2.38 -10.81 0.34
CA GLY A 473 -3.41 -9.84 -0.06
C GLY A 473 -4.27 -9.35 1.10
N ILE A 474 -4.70 -10.28 1.97
CA ILE A 474 -5.35 -10.00 3.25
C ILE A 474 -4.61 -10.78 4.35
N LEU A 475 -4.07 -10.08 5.34
CA LEU A 475 -3.44 -10.67 6.51
C LEU A 475 -4.25 -10.35 7.77
N SER A 476 -4.56 -11.36 8.57
CA SER A 476 -5.09 -11.20 9.92
C SER A 476 -4.22 -11.96 10.92
N THR A 477 -3.67 -11.26 11.91
CA THR A 477 -2.88 -11.86 12.98
C THR A 477 -3.74 -12.09 14.24
N TYR A 478 -3.50 -11.37 15.33
CA TYR A 478 -4.17 -11.54 16.61
C TYR A 478 -5.40 -10.63 16.71
N VAL A 479 -6.59 -11.23 16.54
CA VAL A 479 -7.88 -10.55 16.60
C VAL A 479 -8.93 -11.48 17.24
N THR A 480 -9.74 -10.94 18.14
CA THR A 480 -10.88 -11.68 18.70
C THR A 480 -12.12 -11.47 17.83
N HIS A 481 -12.72 -12.54 17.28
CA HIS A 481 -13.87 -12.47 16.36
C HIS A 481 -13.59 -11.67 15.06
N ALA A 482 -12.55 -12.06 14.32
CA ALA A 482 -12.41 -11.64 12.93
C ALA A 482 -13.39 -12.41 12.03
N VAL A 483 -14.02 -11.72 11.09
CA VAL A 483 -14.85 -12.28 10.02
C VAL A 483 -14.27 -11.83 8.69
N ILE A 484 -13.76 -12.78 7.90
CA ILE A 484 -13.26 -12.54 6.54
C ILE A 484 -14.10 -13.43 5.63
N ASP A 485 -15.07 -12.82 4.96
CA ASP A 485 -16.15 -13.54 4.28
C ASP A 485 -16.41 -12.94 2.89
N HIS A 486 -16.74 -13.77 1.89
CA HIS A 486 -17.08 -13.32 0.53
C HIS A 486 -16.09 -12.34 -0.16
N ASN A 487 -14.80 -12.36 0.18
CA ASN A 487 -13.80 -11.54 -0.52
C ASN A 487 -13.23 -12.28 -1.73
N GLU A 488 -12.91 -11.56 -2.80
CA GLU A 488 -12.18 -12.03 -3.97
C GLU A 488 -10.71 -11.59 -3.88
N VAL A 489 -9.78 -12.54 -3.98
CA VAL A 489 -8.34 -12.28 -3.90
C VAL A 489 -7.66 -12.95 -5.10
N GLU A 490 -7.08 -12.15 -5.99
CA GLU A 490 -6.50 -12.63 -7.25
C GLU A 490 -5.22 -11.87 -7.66
N ASN A 491 -4.49 -12.48 -8.61
CA ASN A 491 -3.28 -11.91 -9.24
C ASN A 491 -2.20 -11.44 -8.24
N LEU A 492 -2.01 -12.19 -7.15
CA LEU A 492 -0.86 -12.01 -6.24
C LEU A 492 0.42 -12.62 -6.86
N PRO A 493 1.62 -12.08 -6.53
CA PRO A 493 2.93 -12.55 -7.05
C PRO A 493 3.30 -14.01 -6.79
#